data_AF-A0A5R8NJF2-F1
#
_entry.id   AF-A0A5R8NJF2-F1
#
_cell.length_a   1.000
_cell.length_b   1.000
_cell.length_c   1.000
_cell.angle_alpha   90.00
_cell.angle_beta   90.00
_cell.angle_gamma   90.00
#
_symmetry.space_group_name_H-M   'P 1'
#
loop_
_entity.id
_entity.type
_entity.pdbx_description
1 polymer ?
#
loop_
_entity_poly.entity_id
_entity_poly.type
_entity_poly.pdbx_seq_one_letter_code
_entity_poly.pdbx_strand_id
1 'polypeptide(L)'
;MDPCGFMDMGEVGELGEVEQFGPDPYGGPGSCRAGVVPPGIAPKSFGLAEITVDLEREAPDAGTEPLTEDGLVYADEMYDGSSLGCGRLIRLDIPEARDTSGRSIDGAFMSVVAEGFGRSPDGGNDLARNCAIADRLTIGVVDLIRGEQSPQRADADIAAPLGDRTSCDLFEHMPQDYRVDDWVPTSSPYLCDFDVAGPGIGTNDGSVRALIDTRMDEEAIDPGPLEEEMAPTRHPVDDHPVLILTKDDVCRARMPVGDVIDGNRSGFDLDEHDANMGRVRTVIELEGTCAAVQPLLPAVVASFG
;
A
#
# COMPACT_ATOMS: atom_id res chain seq x y z
N MET A 1 -4.00 -6.35 10.77
CA MET A 1 -3.59 -7.60 10.10
C MET A 1 -2.29 -7.33 9.37
N ASP A 2 -1.47 -8.36 9.17
CA ASP A 2 -0.27 -8.27 8.34
C ASP A 2 -0.52 -8.89 6.95
N PRO A 3 -0.46 -8.12 5.84
CA PRO A 3 -0.68 -8.63 4.48
C PRO A 3 0.39 -9.64 4.06
N CYS A 4 1.64 -9.48 4.51
CA CYS A 4 2.71 -10.41 4.15
C CYS A 4 2.55 -11.78 4.82
N GLY A 5 2.08 -11.82 6.07
CA GLY A 5 1.79 -13.08 6.75
C GLY A 5 0.69 -13.92 6.10
N PHE A 6 -0.14 -13.35 5.21
CA PHE A 6 -1.14 -14.11 4.45
C PHE A 6 -0.53 -14.88 3.27
N MET A 7 0.70 -14.57 2.87
CA MET A 7 1.42 -15.31 1.84
C MET A 7 2.28 -16.41 2.47
N ASP A 8 1.88 -17.67 2.29
CA ASP A 8 2.73 -18.82 2.65
C ASP A 8 3.85 -18.96 1.61
N MET A 9 5.08 -18.63 2.01
CA MET A 9 6.25 -18.70 1.14
C MET A 9 6.58 -20.12 0.65
N GLY A 10 6.14 -21.15 1.35
CA GLY A 10 6.20 -22.53 0.87
C GLY A 10 5.28 -22.73 -0.33
N GLU A 11 4.04 -22.27 -0.23
CA GLU A 11 3.05 -22.34 -1.31
C GLU A 11 3.42 -21.46 -2.51
N VAL A 12 3.86 -20.22 -2.26
CA VAL A 12 4.36 -19.31 -3.30
C VAL A 12 5.58 -19.91 -4.00
N GLY A 13 6.48 -20.56 -3.25
CA GLY A 13 7.65 -21.26 -3.81
C GLY A 13 7.32 -22.48 -4.68
N GLU A 14 6.10 -23.05 -4.60
CA GLU A 14 5.65 -24.09 -5.53
C GLU A 14 5.31 -23.52 -6.92
N LEU A 15 5.02 -22.22 -7.00
CA LEU A 15 4.70 -21.53 -8.25
C LEU A 15 5.96 -21.20 -9.07
N GLY A 16 7.11 -21.14 -8.42
CA GLY A 16 8.39 -20.82 -9.04
C GLY A 16 9.43 -20.34 -8.05
N GLU A 17 10.54 -19.85 -8.57
CA GLU A 17 11.59 -19.27 -7.74
C GLU A 17 11.18 -17.87 -7.31
N VAL A 18 11.01 -17.65 -6.01
CA VAL A 18 10.71 -16.31 -5.47
C VAL A 18 11.95 -15.45 -5.55
N GLU A 19 11.86 -14.32 -6.24
CA GLU A 19 12.94 -13.33 -6.39
C GLU A 19 12.82 -12.19 -5.38
N GLN A 20 11.58 -11.82 -5.06
CA GLN A 20 11.26 -10.70 -4.18
C GLN A 20 10.07 -11.04 -3.29
N PHE A 21 10.12 -10.61 -2.04
CA PHE A 21 9.02 -10.73 -1.10
C PHE A 21 9.08 -9.64 -0.03
N GLY A 22 8.00 -8.91 0.16
CA GLY A 22 7.90 -7.87 1.18
C GLY A 22 6.76 -6.89 0.91
N PRO A 23 6.69 -5.78 1.67
CA PRO A 23 5.71 -4.74 1.44
C PRO A 23 5.76 -4.24 0.00
N ASP A 24 4.59 -3.91 -0.55
CA ASP A 24 4.49 -3.38 -1.91
C ASP A 24 4.95 -1.91 -1.93
N PRO A 25 5.90 -1.49 -2.78
CA PRO A 25 6.32 -0.10 -2.89
C PRO A 25 5.24 0.88 -3.38
N TYR A 26 4.06 0.40 -3.79
CA TYR A 26 2.96 1.25 -4.27
C TYR A 26 1.63 1.05 -3.53
N GLY A 27 1.56 0.06 -2.63
CA GLY A 27 0.32 -0.32 -1.94
C GLY A 27 0.29 0.03 -0.46
N GLY A 28 1.24 0.83 0.02
CA GLY A 28 1.35 1.18 1.44
C GLY A 28 1.71 0.00 2.35
N PRO A 29 1.78 0.23 3.68
CA PRO A 29 2.02 -0.84 4.64
C PRO A 29 0.93 -1.92 4.58
N GLY A 30 -0.28 -1.56 4.15
CA GLY A 30 -1.44 -2.43 3.99
C GLY A 30 -1.35 -3.43 2.83
N SER A 31 -0.32 -3.33 1.99
CA SER A 31 -0.08 -4.23 0.88
C SER A 31 1.21 -5.02 1.02
N CYS A 32 1.21 -6.24 0.50
CA CYS A 32 2.40 -7.06 0.36
C CYS A 32 2.47 -7.65 -1.04
N ARG A 33 3.69 -7.81 -1.54
CA ARG A 33 4.00 -8.30 -2.88
C ARG A 33 4.99 -9.45 -2.85
N ALA A 34 4.77 -10.44 -3.70
CA ALA A 34 5.77 -11.46 -4.06
C ALA A 34 6.02 -11.46 -5.57
N GLY A 35 7.29 -11.38 -5.96
CA GLY A 35 7.73 -11.59 -7.35
C GLY A 35 8.24 -13.01 -7.52
N VAL A 36 7.59 -13.80 -8.37
CA VAL A 36 7.92 -15.21 -8.61
C VAL A 36 8.29 -15.45 -10.06
N VAL A 37 9.40 -16.14 -10.32
CA VAL A 37 9.76 -16.62 -11.66
C VAL A 37 9.30 -18.06 -11.85
N PRO A 38 8.29 -18.30 -12.70
CA PRO A 38 7.78 -19.64 -12.97
C PRO A 38 8.85 -20.54 -13.61
N PRO A 39 8.77 -21.86 -13.39
CA PRO A 39 9.69 -22.81 -13.99
C PRO A 39 9.75 -22.69 -15.52
N GLY A 40 10.97 -22.66 -16.08
CA GLY A 40 11.18 -22.64 -17.53
C GLY A 40 11.10 -21.25 -18.18
N ILE A 41 10.87 -20.20 -17.40
CA ILE A 41 10.98 -18.80 -17.83
C ILE A 41 12.34 -18.25 -17.39
N ALA A 42 12.99 -17.45 -18.23
CA ALA A 42 14.24 -16.81 -17.84
C ALA A 42 13.92 -15.64 -16.87
N PRO A 43 14.73 -15.42 -15.82
CA PRO A 43 14.53 -14.34 -14.84
C PRO A 43 14.31 -12.96 -15.47
N LYS A 44 15.02 -12.68 -16.57
CA LYS A 44 14.99 -11.37 -17.28
C LYS A 44 13.86 -11.23 -18.31
N SER A 45 12.99 -12.23 -18.42
CA SER A 45 11.77 -12.10 -19.21
C SER A 45 10.66 -11.77 -18.25
N PHE A 46 9.84 -10.78 -18.61
CA PHE A 46 8.63 -10.27 -17.96
C PHE A 46 7.73 -11.29 -17.21
N GLY A 47 7.93 -12.61 -17.32
CA GLY A 47 7.11 -13.65 -16.69
C GLY A 47 7.18 -13.75 -15.18
N LEU A 48 7.39 -12.64 -14.46
CA LEU A 48 7.12 -12.54 -13.03
C LEU A 48 5.62 -12.76 -12.82
N ALA A 49 5.26 -13.78 -12.04
CA ALA A 49 3.96 -13.81 -11.41
C ALA A 49 4.03 -12.86 -10.20
N GLU A 50 3.37 -11.71 -10.29
CA GLU A 50 3.25 -10.78 -9.18
C GLU A 50 2.00 -11.13 -8.39
N ILE A 51 2.19 -11.39 -7.10
CA ILE A 51 1.13 -11.72 -6.16
C ILE A 51 1.02 -10.57 -5.18
N THR A 52 -0.16 -9.96 -5.10
CA THR A 52 -0.41 -8.82 -4.21
C THR A 52 -1.56 -9.13 -3.27
N VAL A 53 -1.36 -8.90 -1.97
CA VAL A 53 -2.41 -8.91 -0.95
C VAL A 53 -2.57 -7.48 -0.44
N ASP A 54 -3.71 -6.86 -0.73
CA ASP A 54 -4.02 -5.48 -0.37
C ASP A 54 -5.22 -5.44 0.59
N LEU A 55 -5.03 -4.89 1.78
CA LEU A 55 -6.06 -4.78 2.83
C LEU A 55 -7.00 -3.57 2.66
N GLU A 56 -6.71 -2.66 1.73
CA GLU A 56 -7.33 -1.35 1.63
C GLU A 56 -8.20 -1.22 0.38
N ARG A 57 -8.69 -2.34 -0.13
CA ARG A 57 -9.40 -2.38 -1.39
C ARG A 57 -10.84 -1.87 -1.25
N GLU A 58 -11.28 -1.12 -2.26
CA GLU A 58 -12.67 -0.67 -2.37
C GLU A 58 -13.65 -1.83 -2.59
N ALA A 59 -14.90 -1.61 -2.20
CA ALA A 59 -15.98 -2.55 -2.45
C ALA A 59 -16.17 -2.82 -3.95
N PRO A 60 -16.62 -4.04 -4.32
CA PRO A 60 -16.99 -4.32 -5.70
C PRO A 60 -18.14 -3.42 -6.16
N ASP A 61 -18.27 -3.27 -7.48
CA ASP A 61 -19.33 -2.49 -8.09
C ASP A 61 -20.72 -3.02 -7.72
N ALA A 62 -21.70 -2.10 -7.72
CA ALA A 62 -23.08 -2.44 -7.40
C ALA A 62 -23.64 -3.43 -8.43
N GLY A 63 -23.87 -4.68 -8.00
CA GLY A 63 -24.40 -5.76 -8.84
C GLY A 63 -23.39 -6.84 -9.21
N THR A 64 -22.13 -6.72 -8.78
CA THR A 64 -21.15 -7.81 -8.87
C THR A 64 -21.60 -8.96 -7.96
N GLU A 65 -21.87 -10.11 -8.57
CA GLU A 65 -22.28 -11.32 -7.84
C GLU A 65 -21.06 -11.99 -7.18
N PRO A 66 -21.21 -12.53 -5.96
CA PRO A 66 -20.15 -13.27 -5.32
C PRO A 66 -19.83 -14.57 -6.09
N LEU A 67 -18.55 -14.95 -6.09
CA LEU A 67 -18.03 -16.19 -6.65
C LEU A 67 -18.28 -17.39 -5.74
N THR A 68 -18.48 -17.17 -4.43
CA THR A 68 -18.73 -18.22 -3.43
C THR A 68 -20.16 -18.17 -2.89
N GLU A 69 -20.73 -19.34 -2.54
CA GLU A 69 -22.12 -19.46 -2.04
C GLU A 69 -22.39 -18.68 -0.74
N ASP A 70 -21.35 -18.44 0.06
CA ASP A 70 -21.43 -17.69 1.30
C ASP A 70 -21.26 -16.17 1.12
N GLY A 71 -21.03 -15.71 -0.11
CA GLY A 71 -20.95 -14.28 -0.41
C GLY A 71 -19.64 -13.61 0.00
N LEU A 72 -18.59 -14.36 0.35
CA LEU A 72 -17.34 -13.77 0.84
C LEU A 72 -16.38 -13.34 -0.28
N VAL A 73 -16.35 -14.05 -1.40
CA VAL A 73 -15.38 -13.82 -2.46
C VAL A 73 -16.06 -13.25 -3.70
N TYR A 74 -15.48 -12.22 -4.30
CA TYR A 74 -15.93 -11.57 -5.53
C TYR A 74 -14.79 -11.53 -6.54
N ALA A 75 -15.10 -11.29 -7.82
CA ALA A 75 -14.09 -10.96 -8.82
C ALA A 75 -13.61 -9.51 -8.61
N ASP A 76 -12.30 -9.26 -8.71
CA ASP A 76 -11.76 -7.89 -8.75
C ASP A 76 -11.73 -7.38 -10.19
N GLU A 77 -12.59 -6.41 -10.52
CA GLU A 77 -12.77 -5.89 -11.88
C GLU A 77 -11.64 -4.97 -12.35
N MET A 78 -10.72 -4.54 -11.45
CA MET A 78 -9.63 -3.61 -11.80
C MET A 78 -8.72 -4.14 -12.93
N TYR A 79 -8.74 -5.44 -13.20
CA TYR A 79 -7.81 -6.12 -14.11
C TYR A 79 -8.41 -6.61 -15.44
N ASP A 80 -9.69 -6.35 -15.73
CA ASP A 80 -10.40 -6.84 -16.94
C ASP A 80 -9.85 -6.27 -18.27
N GLY A 81 -9.30 -5.05 -18.28
CA GLY A 81 -9.15 -4.30 -19.53
C GLY A 81 -7.81 -4.39 -20.28
N SER A 82 -6.68 -4.69 -19.61
CA SER A 82 -5.36 -4.56 -20.26
C SER A 82 -4.22 -5.44 -19.72
N SER A 83 -4.41 -6.11 -18.58
CA SER A 83 -3.40 -6.96 -17.96
C SER A 83 -3.77 -8.44 -18.16
N LEU A 84 -2.78 -9.33 -18.17
CA LEU A 84 -3.02 -10.79 -18.10
C LEU A 84 -3.32 -11.24 -16.65
N GLY A 85 -3.68 -10.33 -15.75
CA GLY A 85 -3.88 -10.57 -14.33
C GLY A 85 -5.27 -11.06 -13.95
N CYS A 86 -5.37 -11.60 -12.74
CA CYS A 86 -6.62 -12.08 -12.17
C CYS A 86 -6.66 -11.74 -10.68
N GLY A 87 -7.70 -11.02 -10.25
CA GLY A 87 -7.89 -10.62 -8.86
C GLY A 87 -9.13 -11.24 -8.22
N ARG A 88 -9.08 -11.38 -6.90
CA ARG A 88 -10.18 -11.80 -6.03
C ARG A 88 -10.34 -10.80 -4.91
N LEU A 89 -11.57 -10.36 -4.68
CA LEU A 89 -11.92 -9.54 -3.53
C LEU A 89 -12.49 -10.43 -2.44
N ILE A 90 -11.98 -10.30 -1.22
CA ILE A 90 -12.44 -11.01 -0.04
C ILE A 90 -13.07 -9.99 0.88
N ARG A 91 -14.35 -10.18 1.18
CA ARG A 91 -15.08 -9.35 2.14
C ARG A 91 -14.56 -9.62 3.55
N LEU A 92 -14.12 -8.58 4.22
CA LEU A 92 -13.74 -8.57 5.62
C LEU A 92 -14.94 -8.12 6.47
N ASP A 93 -15.20 -8.83 7.56
CA ASP A 93 -16.23 -8.44 8.53
C ASP A 93 -15.66 -7.38 9.50
N ILE A 94 -15.49 -6.16 8.99
CA ILE A 94 -15.10 -5.00 9.78
C ILE A 94 -16.37 -4.20 10.10
N PRO A 95 -16.79 -4.14 11.38
CA PRO A 95 -17.90 -3.30 11.80
C PRO A 95 -17.63 -1.83 11.44
N GLU A 96 -18.66 -1.15 10.95
CA GLU A 96 -18.60 0.30 10.66
C GLU A 96 -17.56 0.69 9.60
N ALA A 97 -17.31 -0.18 8.62
CA ALA A 97 -16.42 0.14 7.51
C ALA A 97 -16.83 1.43 6.79
N ARG A 98 -15.84 2.26 6.41
CA ARG A 98 -15.99 3.56 5.76
C ARG A 98 -15.05 3.69 4.58
N ASP A 99 -15.55 4.25 3.48
CA ASP A 99 -14.71 4.62 2.33
C ASP A 99 -13.83 5.85 2.64
N THR A 100 -13.01 6.24 1.67
CA THR A 100 -12.14 7.43 1.75
C THR A 100 -12.91 8.75 1.86
N SER A 101 -14.21 8.76 1.58
CA SER A 101 -15.10 9.91 1.81
C SER A 101 -15.82 9.85 3.16
N GLY A 102 -15.51 8.85 4.00
CA GLY A 102 -16.12 8.63 5.31
C GLY A 102 -17.52 8.05 5.27
N ARG A 103 -18.03 7.67 4.09
CA ARG A 103 -19.36 7.06 3.97
C ARG A 103 -19.28 5.62 4.43
N SER A 104 -20.29 5.18 5.18
CA SER A 104 -20.39 3.78 5.57
C SER A 104 -20.54 2.92 4.31
N ILE A 105 -19.73 1.89 4.23
CA ILE A 105 -19.74 0.88 3.17
C ILE A 105 -20.10 -0.48 3.76
N ASP A 106 -20.64 -1.36 2.91
CA ASP A 106 -21.07 -2.70 3.30
C ASP A 106 -19.88 -3.66 3.41
N GLY A 107 -19.03 -3.42 4.42
CA GLY A 107 -17.82 -4.19 4.68
C GLY A 107 -16.56 -3.52 4.10
N ALA A 108 -15.42 -3.98 4.59
CA ALA A 108 -14.11 -3.67 4.02
C ALA A 108 -13.68 -4.85 3.13
N PHE A 109 -12.77 -4.61 2.19
CA PHE A 109 -12.36 -5.64 1.25
C PHE A 109 -10.84 -5.76 1.21
N MET A 110 -10.39 -7.00 1.05
CA MET A 110 -9.01 -7.32 0.74
C MET A 110 -8.95 -7.82 -0.70
N SER A 111 -7.92 -7.46 -1.46
CA SER A 111 -7.65 -8.06 -2.76
C SER A 111 -6.52 -9.07 -2.70
N VAL A 112 -6.68 -10.17 -3.43
CA VAL A 112 -5.61 -11.11 -3.79
C VAL A 112 -5.49 -11.09 -5.31
N VAL A 113 -4.40 -10.54 -5.80
CA VAL A 113 -4.12 -10.43 -7.23
C VAL A 113 -2.99 -11.37 -7.59
N ALA A 114 -3.14 -12.07 -8.71
CA ALA A 114 -2.04 -12.73 -9.40
C ALA A 114 -1.97 -12.18 -10.82
N GLU A 115 -0.84 -11.61 -11.20
CA GLU A 115 -0.61 -11.11 -12.56
C GLU A 115 0.67 -11.66 -13.14
N GLY A 116 0.79 -11.63 -14.46
CA GLY A 116 1.98 -12.11 -15.16
C GLY A 116 2.28 -11.21 -16.33
N PHE A 117 3.54 -10.78 -16.46
CA PHE A 117 3.94 -9.99 -17.62
C PHE A 117 4.52 -10.91 -18.71
N GLY A 118 4.08 -10.76 -19.96
CA GLY A 118 4.58 -11.60 -21.06
C GLY A 118 3.76 -12.86 -21.37
N ARG A 119 4.07 -13.46 -22.53
CA ARG A 119 3.35 -14.61 -23.08
C ARG A 119 3.94 -15.91 -22.54
N SER A 120 3.10 -16.84 -22.09
CA SER A 120 3.47 -18.22 -21.80
C SER A 120 4.34 -18.80 -22.93
N PRO A 121 5.51 -19.40 -22.63
CA PRO A 121 6.35 -20.09 -23.62
C PRO A 121 5.58 -21.19 -24.39
N ASP A 122 4.55 -21.75 -23.75
CA ASP A 122 3.76 -22.87 -24.25
C ASP A 122 2.49 -22.43 -25.01
N GLY A 123 2.29 -21.11 -25.19
CA GLY A 123 1.09 -20.56 -25.83
C GLY A 123 -0.21 -20.81 -25.04
N GLY A 124 -0.09 -21.17 -23.76
CA GLY A 124 -1.21 -21.29 -22.82
C GLY A 124 -1.85 -19.95 -22.51
N ASN A 125 -3.11 -19.96 -22.07
CA ASN A 125 -3.81 -18.75 -21.64
C ASN A 125 -3.27 -18.30 -20.28
N ASP A 126 -2.37 -17.31 -20.26
CA ASP A 126 -1.76 -16.74 -19.05
C ASP A 126 -2.80 -16.32 -18.00
N LEU A 127 -3.98 -15.86 -18.43
CA LEU A 127 -5.11 -15.53 -17.56
C LEU A 127 -5.60 -16.74 -16.77
N ALA A 128 -5.70 -17.92 -17.40
CA ALA A 128 -6.19 -19.12 -16.72
C ALA A 128 -5.21 -19.60 -15.64
N ARG A 129 -3.89 -19.48 -15.90
CA ARG A 129 -2.86 -19.76 -14.89
C ARG A 129 -2.96 -18.77 -13.73
N ASN A 130 -3.01 -17.48 -14.03
CA ASN A 130 -3.03 -16.43 -13.02
C ASN A 130 -4.31 -16.50 -12.17
N CYS A 131 -5.47 -16.79 -12.76
CA CYS A 131 -6.68 -17.06 -11.99
C CYS A 131 -6.55 -18.28 -11.09
N ALA A 132 -5.93 -19.37 -11.55
CA ALA A 132 -5.71 -20.54 -10.69
C ALA A 132 -4.80 -20.22 -9.49
N ILE A 133 -3.81 -19.34 -9.67
CA ILE A 133 -2.96 -18.84 -8.57
C ILE A 133 -3.78 -17.98 -7.61
N ALA A 134 -4.50 -16.98 -8.11
CA ALA A 134 -5.33 -16.11 -7.30
C ALA A 134 -6.40 -16.90 -6.52
N ASP A 135 -7.07 -17.87 -7.15
CA ASP A 135 -8.04 -18.76 -6.51
C ASP A 135 -7.40 -19.56 -5.37
N ARG A 136 -6.24 -20.18 -5.64
CA ARG A 136 -5.50 -20.98 -4.66
C ARG A 136 -5.14 -20.16 -3.43
N LEU A 137 -4.55 -18.98 -3.62
CA LEU A 137 -4.16 -18.09 -2.53
C LEU A 137 -5.38 -17.53 -1.78
N THR A 138 -6.44 -17.18 -2.51
CA THR A 138 -7.69 -16.71 -1.91
C THR A 138 -8.30 -17.75 -0.97
N ILE A 139 -8.26 -19.03 -1.34
CA ILE A 139 -8.72 -20.11 -0.46
C ILE A 139 -7.91 -20.13 0.84
N GLY A 140 -6.57 -20.08 0.75
CA GLY A 140 -5.69 -20.04 1.92
C GLY A 140 -5.98 -18.84 2.84
N VAL A 141 -6.15 -17.65 2.27
CA VAL A 141 -6.51 -16.43 3.01
C VAL A 141 -7.87 -16.56 3.69
N VAL A 142 -8.89 -17.04 2.98
CA VAL A 142 -10.23 -17.24 3.54
C VAL A 142 -10.21 -18.26 4.67
N ASP A 143 -9.42 -19.34 4.54
CA ASP A 143 -9.29 -20.35 5.60
C ASP A 143 -8.60 -19.78 6.85
N LEU A 144 -7.57 -18.93 6.70
CA LEU A 144 -6.95 -18.21 7.82
C LEU A 144 -7.93 -17.28 8.53
N ILE A 145 -8.70 -16.50 7.77
CA ILE A 145 -9.70 -15.58 8.32
C ILE A 145 -10.77 -16.36 9.09
N ARG A 146 -11.33 -17.42 8.49
CA ARG A 146 -12.35 -18.27 9.12
C ARG A 146 -11.83 -19.02 10.34
N GLY A 147 -10.55 -19.36 10.34
CA GLY A 147 -9.87 -20.00 11.47
C GLY A 147 -9.54 -19.08 12.64
N GLU A 148 -9.85 -17.77 12.54
CA GLU A 148 -9.37 -16.72 13.46
C GLU A 148 -7.84 -16.70 13.59
N GLN A 149 -7.15 -17.06 12.50
CA GLN A 149 -5.69 -17.15 12.38
C GLN A 149 -5.13 -16.04 11.49
N SER A 150 -5.86 -14.92 11.36
CA SER A 150 -5.40 -13.77 10.61
C SER A 150 -4.03 -13.32 11.13
N PRO A 151 -3.01 -13.23 10.27
CA PRO A 151 -1.67 -12.80 10.65
C PRO A 151 -1.67 -11.42 11.30
N GLN A 152 -0.88 -11.29 12.36
CA GLN A 152 -0.79 -10.07 13.16
C GLN A 152 0.56 -9.37 12.91
N ARG A 153 0.53 -8.04 12.86
CA ARG A 153 1.74 -7.20 12.68
C ARG A 153 2.80 -7.44 13.74
N ALA A 154 2.36 -7.72 14.97
CA ALA A 154 3.24 -7.98 16.11
C ALA A 154 4.08 -9.26 15.93
N ASP A 155 3.65 -10.17 15.06
CA ASP A 155 4.28 -11.46 14.79
C ASP A 155 4.88 -11.51 13.37
N ALA A 156 4.96 -10.38 12.66
CA ALA A 156 5.43 -10.33 11.27
C ALA A 156 6.94 -10.59 11.18
N ASP A 157 7.33 -11.49 10.27
CA ASP A 157 8.75 -11.75 9.95
C ASP A 157 9.41 -10.55 9.25
N ILE A 158 8.63 -9.82 8.45
CA ILE A 158 9.04 -8.57 7.79
C ILE A 158 8.21 -7.43 8.41
N ALA A 159 8.79 -6.76 9.40
CA ALA A 159 8.13 -5.64 10.05
C ALA A 159 8.24 -4.37 9.20
N ALA A 160 7.12 -3.90 8.67
CA ALA A 160 7.03 -2.56 8.09
C ALA A 160 6.96 -1.51 9.21
N PRO A 161 7.88 -0.53 9.26
CA PRO A 161 7.77 0.60 10.20
C PRO A 161 6.38 1.22 10.12
N LEU A 162 5.84 1.63 11.28
CA LEU A 162 4.50 2.20 11.46
C LEU A 162 3.32 1.30 11.02
N GLY A 163 3.53 0.03 10.68
CA GLY A 163 2.46 -0.87 10.25
C GLY A 163 1.38 -1.14 11.31
N ASP A 164 1.64 -0.82 12.57
CA ASP A 164 0.74 -0.89 13.73
C ASP A 164 0.23 0.49 14.21
N ARG A 165 0.60 1.56 13.52
CA ARG A 165 0.21 2.95 13.84
C ARG A 165 -0.88 3.44 12.89
N THR A 166 -1.50 4.56 13.25
CA THR A 166 -2.40 5.30 12.37
C THR A 166 -1.86 6.70 12.11
N SER A 167 -2.06 7.21 10.90
CA SER A 167 -1.67 8.59 10.56
C SER A 167 -2.44 9.64 11.37
N CYS A 168 -3.61 9.28 11.94
CA CYS A 168 -4.36 10.17 12.83
C CYS A 168 -3.68 10.39 14.20
N ASP A 169 -2.63 9.63 14.56
CA ASP A 169 -1.82 9.87 15.77
C ASP A 169 -1.17 11.27 15.77
N LEU A 170 -1.08 11.91 14.58
CA LEU A 170 -0.63 13.29 14.42
C LEU A 170 -1.44 14.28 15.28
N PHE A 171 -2.72 14.00 15.54
CA PHE A 171 -3.60 14.90 16.27
C PHE A 171 -3.10 15.22 17.69
N GLU A 172 -2.41 14.26 18.32
CA GLU A 172 -1.86 14.42 19.67
C GLU A 172 -0.67 15.39 19.71
N HIS A 173 -0.05 15.64 18.56
CA HIS A 173 1.18 16.43 18.43
C HIS A 173 0.96 17.74 17.67
N MET A 174 -0.30 18.10 17.37
CA MET A 174 -0.64 19.33 16.66
C MET A 174 -0.01 20.57 17.35
N PRO A 175 0.60 21.50 16.58
CA PRO A 175 1.11 22.73 17.16
C PRO A 175 -0.01 23.54 17.82
N GLN A 176 0.28 24.21 18.94
CA GLN A 176 -0.74 24.85 19.79
C GLN A 176 -1.62 25.90 19.09
N ASP A 177 -1.11 26.54 18.04
CA ASP A 177 -1.83 27.55 17.26
C ASP A 177 -2.71 26.95 16.16
N TYR A 178 -2.64 25.63 15.95
CA TYR A 178 -3.40 24.88 14.97
C TYR A 178 -4.39 23.96 15.68
N ARG A 179 -5.56 23.76 15.08
CA ARG A 179 -6.57 22.84 15.58
C ARG A 179 -7.21 22.09 14.44
N VAL A 180 -7.58 20.84 14.70
CA VAL A 180 -8.42 20.05 13.80
C VAL A 180 -9.86 20.51 13.98
N ASP A 181 -10.47 21.02 12.92
CA ASP A 181 -11.86 21.48 12.91
C ASP A 181 -12.83 20.36 12.49
N ASP A 182 -12.41 19.49 11.57
CA ASP A 182 -13.15 18.30 11.15
C ASP A 182 -12.18 17.18 10.73
N TRP A 183 -12.63 15.93 10.75
CA TRP A 183 -11.85 14.80 10.24
C TRP A 183 -12.75 13.66 9.76
N VAL A 184 -12.26 12.94 8.76
CA VAL A 184 -12.98 11.86 8.10
C VAL A 184 -12.36 10.53 8.51
N PRO A 185 -12.99 9.75 9.42
CA PRO A 185 -12.52 8.42 9.73
C PRO A 185 -12.73 7.50 8.52
N THR A 186 -11.65 6.91 8.02
CA THR A 186 -11.69 5.90 6.95
C THR A 186 -11.43 4.50 7.51
N SER A 187 -11.73 3.45 6.75
CA SER A 187 -11.34 2.09 7.12
C SER A 187 -9.86 1.78 6.91
N SER A 188 -9.14 2.61 6.14
CA SER A 188 -7.68 2.52 6.04
C SER A 188 -7.08 3.11 7.31
N PRO A 189 -6.34 2.32 8.13
CA PRO A 189 -5.66 2.86 9.30
C PRO A 189 -4.51 3.80 8.92
N TYR A 190 -4.02 3.71 7.67
CA TYR A 190 -2.86 4.44 7.18
C TYR A 190 -3.22 5.79 6.58
N LEU A 191 -4.50 6.07 6.36
CA LEU A 191 -5.01 7.32 5.80
C LEU A 191 -5.84 8.11 6.82
N CYS A 192 -5.50 9.39 6.98
CA CYS A 192 -6.24 10.33 7.80
C CYS A 192 -6.44 11.64 7.03
N ASP A 193 -7.68 11.92 6.64
CA ASP A 193 -8.07 13.18 6.02
C ASP A 193 -8.73 14.09 7.06
N PHE A 194 -8.24 15.32 7.19
CA PHE A 194 -8.73 16.26 8.20
C PHE A 194 -8.59 17.71 7.77
N ASP A 195 -9.49 18.54 8.31
CA ASP A 195 -9.45 19.98 8.16
C ASP A 195 -8.77 20.60 9.37
N VAL A 196 -7.81 21.48 9.10
CA VAL A 196 -7.04 22.22 10.10
C VAL A 196 -7.30 23.73 9.93
N ALA A 197 -7.48 24.40 11.07
CA ALA A 197 -7.48 25.85 11.15
C ALA A 197 -6.25 26.34 11.92
N GLY A 198 -5.70 27.48 11.51
CA GLY A 198 -4.52 28.07 12.14
C GLY A 198 -4.06 29.36 11.47
N PRO A 199 -2.95 29.96 11.94
CA PRO A 199 -2.39 31.16 11.34
C PRO A 199 -2.09 30.99 9.86
N GLY A 200 -2.60 31.92 9.03
CA GLY A 200 -2.35 31.92 7.59
C GLY A 200 -3.20 30.92 6.80
N ILE A 201 -3.89 30.00 7.48
CA ILE A 201 -4.95 29.17 6.90
C ILE A 201 -6.25 29.98 6.99
N GLY A 202 -6.91 30.22 5.85
CA GLY A 202 -8.24 30.80 5.84
C GLY A 202 -9.21 30.00 6.71
N THR A 203 -10.33 30.59 7.15
CA THR A 203 -11.26 29.93 8.08
C THR A 203 -11.89 28.62 7.59
N ASN A 204 -11.69 28.21 6.32
CA ASN A 204 -12.23 26.95 5.77
C ASN A 204 -11.32 26.28 4.70
N ASP A 205 -10.02 26.61 4.61
CA ASP A 205 -9.20 26.22 3.43
C ASP A 205 -8.02 25.27 3.75
N GLY A 206 -7.94 24.75 4.97
CA GLY A 206 -6.82 23.91 5.40
C GLY A 206 -7.13 22.43 5.39
N SER A 207 -7.37 21.82 4.22
CA SER A 207 -7.48 20.35 4.17
C SER A 207 -6.09 19.71 4.13
N VAL A 208 -5.88 18.70 4.97
CA VAL A 208 -4.65 17.91 5.04
C VAL A 208 -5.00 16.42 4.97
N ARG A 209 -4.32 15.73 4.07
CA ARG A 209 -4.26 14.28 3.96
C ARG A 209 -2.94 13.80 4.55
N ALA A 210 -2.99 12.98 5.60
CA ALA A 210 -1.84 12.30 6.16
C ALA A 210 -1.89 10.81 5.81
N LEU A 211 -0.84 10.31 5.16
CA LEU A 211 -0.75 8.94 4.65
C LEU A 211 0.53 8.27 5.17
N ILE A 212 0.41 7.11 5.82
CA ILE A 212 1.54 6.20 6.00
C ILE A 212 1.59 5.34 4.74
N ASP A 213 2.67 5.46 3.98
CA ASP A 213 2.84 4.78 2.69
C ASP A 213 4.14 3.97 2.70
N THR A 214 4.34 3.17 1.66
CA THR A 214 5.61 2.53 1.32
C THR A 214 6.04 3.03 -0.05
N ARG A 215 7.34 3.23 -0.24
CA ARG A 215 7.93 3.67 -1.51
C ARG A 215 9.20 2.91 -1.79
N MET A 216 9.64 2.89 -3.04
CA MET A 216 11.02 2.52 -3.35
C MET A 216 11.98 3.42 -2.57
N ASP A 217 13.06 2.87 -2.02
CA ASP A 217 14.02 3.59 -1.17
C ASP A 217 14.57 4.85 -1.86
N GLU A 218 14.80 4.78 -3.18
CA GLU A 218 15.26 5.94 -3.96
C GLU A 218 14.21 7.07 -4.03
N GLU A 219 12.92 6.72 -4.08
CA GLU A 219 11.81 7.68 -4.15
C GLU A 219 11.39 8.21 -2.77
N ALA A 220 11.94 7.66 -1.69
CA ALA A 220 11.56 8.04 -0.33
C ALA A 220 11.93 9.50 0.00
N ILE A 221 12.95 10.05 -0.65
CA ILE A 221 13.40 11.46 -0.50
C ILE A 221 13.70 12.16 -1.83
N ASP A 222 13.45 11.48 -2.95
CA ASP A 222 13.55 12.05 -4.29
C ASP A 222 12.17 12.05 -4.96
N PRO A 223 11.84 13.08 -5.76
CA PRO A 223 10.58 13.13 -6.48
C PRO A 223 10.50 11.99 -7.49
N GLY A 224 9.36 11.30 -7.52
CA GLY A 224 9.08 10.29 -8.53
C GLY A 224 8.78 10.92 -9.91
N PRO A 225 8.69 10.12 -10.99
CA PRO A 225 8.41 10.61 -12.34
C PRO A 225 7.09 11.38 -12.47
N LEU A 226 6.10 11.04 -11.64
CA LEU A 226 4.79 11.70 -11.61
C LEU A 226 4.80 13.04 -10.88
N GLU A 227 5.90 13.38 -10.22
CA GLU A 227 6.04 14.57 -9.37
C GLU A 227 6.94 15.64 -9.99
N GLU A 228 7.41 15.44 -11.22
CA GLU A 228 8.34 16.34 -11.94
C GLU A 228 7.78 17.76 -12.13
N GLU A 229 6.46 17.94 -12.05
CA GLU A 229 5.81 19.25 -12.15
C GLU A 229 5.82 20.07 -10.85
N MET A 230 6.19 19.46 -9.71
CA MET A 230 6.30 20.14 -8.43
C MET A 230 7.76 20.53 -8.16
N ALA A 231 7.99 21.70 -7.56
CA ALA A 231 9.33 22.14 -7.19
C ALA A 231 9.81 21.37 -5.95
N PRO A 232 10.88 20.54 -6.05
CA PRO A 232 11.35 19.77 -4.91
C PRO A 232 12.31 20.60 -4.05
N THR A 233 12.09 20.56 -2.74
CA THR A 233 12.97 21.13 -1.73
C THR A 233 13.27 20.07 -0.68
N ARG A 234 14.55 19.72 -0.51
CA ARG A 234 14.97 18.86 0.60
C ARG A 234 15.25 19.75 1.81
N HIS A 235 14.50 19.56 2.88
CA HIS A 235 14.59 20.35 4.10
C HIS A 235 14.68 19.42 5.30
N PRO A 236 15.80 19.39 6.04
CA PRO A 236 15.85 18.62 7.27
C PRO A 236 14.97 19.28 8.35
N VAL A 237 14.18 18.48 9.05
CA VAL A 237 13.39 18.91 10.22
C VAL A 237 13.84 18.05 11.39
N ASP A 238 14.44 18.68 12.41
CA ASP A 238 15.06 17.98 13.57
C ASP A 238 15.96 16.81 13.15
N ASP A 239 16.87 17.06 12.21
CA ASP A 239 17.81 16.09 11.62
C ASP A 239 17.18 14.95 10.78
N HIS A 240 15.85 14.95 10.60
CA HIS A 240 15.16 14.01 9.72
C HIS A 240 15.06 14.57 8.30
N PRO A 241 15.40 13.79 7.25
CA PRO A 241 15.27 14.26 5.89
C PRO A 241 13.78 14.37 5.52
N VAL A 242 13.35 15.55 5.06
CA VAL A 242 12.00 15.76 4.51
C VAL A 242 12.11 16.26 3.09
N LEU A 243 11.40 15.61 2.16
CA LEU A 243 11.18 16.11 0.81
C LEU A 243 9.89 16.92 0.82
N ILE A 244 9.95 18.20 0.44
CA ILE A 244 8.79 19.07 0.26
C ILE A 244 8.65 19.36 -1.23
N LEU A 245 7.53 18.95 -1.80
CA LEU A 245 7.12 19.21 -3.17
C LEU A 245 6.08 20.33 -3.15
N THR A 246 6.28 21.38 -3.93
CA THR A 246 5.34 22.51 -3.99
C THR A 246 4.89 22.82 -5.41
N LYS A 247 3.60 23.10 -5.56
CA LYS A 247 3.02 23.62 -6.81
C LYS A 247 1.88 24.55 -6.45
N ASP A 248 2.01 25.82 -6.84
CA ASP A 248 1.11 26.90 -6.42
C ASP A 248 1.00 27.00 -4.88
N ASP A 249 -0.17 26.75 -4.31
CA ASP A 249 -0.44 26.71 -2.87
C ASP A 249 -0.52 25.29 -2.29
N VAL A 250 -0.33 24.27 -3.13
CA VAL A 250 -0.33 22.85 -2.73
C VAL A 250 1.08 22.42 -2.33
N CYS A 251 1.17 21.77 -1.17
CA CYS A 251 2.38 21.15 -0.66
C CYS A 251 2.12 19.66 -0.46
N ARG A 252 3.09 18.85 -0.89
CA ARG A 252 3.26 17.47 -0.44
C ARG A 252 4.59 17.37 0.32
N ALA A 253 4.57 16.88 1.55
CA ALA A 253 5.76 16.62 2.32
C ALA A 253 5.89 15.12 2.56
N ARG A 254 7.05 14.55 2.26
CA ARG A 254 7.35 13.13 2.43
C ARG A 254 8.52 13.00 3.38
N MET A 255 8.39 12.14 4.39
CA MET A 255 9.44 11.83 5.34
C MET A 255 9.61 10.31 5.44
N PRO A 256 10.79 9.75 5.15
CA PRO A 256 11.07 8.35 5.38
C PRO A 256 11.12 8.04 6.87
N VAL A 257 10.64 6.85 7.24
CA VAL A 257 10.58 6.36 8.61
C VAL A 257 11.26 5.00 8.70
N GLY A 258 12.15 4.85 9.68
CA GLY A 258 12.86 3.60 9.94
C GLY A 258 13.88 3.23 8.85
N ASP A 259 14.29 1.97 8.92
CA ASP A 259 15.27 1.36 8.01
C ASP A 259 14.64 0.89 6.70
N VAL A 260 15.48 0.67 5.69
CA VAL A 260 15.07 0.08 4.42
C VAL A 260 14.74 -1.40 4.61
N ILE A 261 13.60 -1.81 4.05
CA ILE A 261 13.18 -3.20 3.96
C ILE A 261 13.69 -3.73 2.62
N ASP A 262 14.64 -4.66 2.65
CA ASP A 262 15.14 -5.32 1.45
C ASP A 262 14.43 -6.67 1.26
N GLY A 263 13.43 -6.66 0.40
CA GLY A 263 12.69 -7.85 -0.01
C GLY A 263 13.38 -8.65 -1.11
N ASN A 264 14.54 -8.21 -1.62
CA ASN A 264 15.26 -8.95 -2.66
C ASN A 264 15.89 -10.22 -2.11
N ARG A 265 15.73 -11.31 -2.85
CA ARG A 265 16.38 -12.57 -2.49
C ARG A 265 17.86 -12.56 -2.89
N SER A 266 18.72 -12.89 -1.94
CA SER A 266 20.15 -13.02 -2.19
C SER A 266 20.46 -14.05 -3.29
N GLY A 267 21.30 -13.67 -4.27
CA GLY A 267 21.78 -14.57 -5.31
C GLY A 267 21.04 -14.47 -6.65
N PHE A 268 20.01 -13.62 -6.74
CA PHE A 268 19.36 -13.27 -8.00
C PHE A 268 20.07 -12.11 -8.69
N ASP A 269 20.26 -12.24 -10.01
CA ASP A 269 20.81 -11.20 -10.89
C ASP A 269 19.67 -10.32 -11.41
N LEU A 270 19.12 -9.50 -10.52
CA LEU A 270 18.12 -8.48 -10.84
C LEU A 270 18.79 -7.31 -11.56
N ASP A 271 18.09 -6.70 -12.51
CA ASP A 271 18.53 -5.40 -13.00
C ASP A 271 18.30 -4.30 -11.96
N GLU A 272 18.83 -3.11 -12.22
CA GLU A 272 18.80 -2.00 -11.27
C GLU A 272 17.36 -1.59 -10.89
N HIS A 273 16.43 -1.62 -11.85
CA HIS A 273 15.06 -1.23 -11.60
C HIS A 273 14.35 -2.27 -10.74
N ASP A 274 14.46 -3.55 -11.09
CA ASP A 274 13.87 -4.63 -10.31
C ASP A 274 14.48 -4.67 -8.91
N ALA A 275 15.80 -4.55 -8.77
CA ALA A 275 16.45 -4.50 -7.46
C ALA A 275 15.95 -3.33 -6.58
N ASN A 276 15.67 -2.17 -7.18
CA ASN A 276 15.11 -1.01 -6.45
C ASN A 276 13.65 -1.24 -6.05
N MET A 277 12.84 -1.90 -6.87
CA MET A 277 11.47 -2.28 -6.54
C MET A 277 11.38 -3.16 -5.28
N GLY A 278 12.38 -4.02 -5.06
CA GLY A 278 12.47 -4.85 -3.86
C GLY A 278 13.01 -4.12 -2.62
N ARG A 279 13.52 -2.89 -2.74
CA ARG A 279 14.04 -2.09 -1.63
C ARG A 279 13.05 -1.01 -1.26
N VAL A 280 12.29 -1.27 -0.20
CA VAL A 280 11.14 -0.45 0.19
C VAL A 280 11.43 0.32 1.46
N ARG A 281 10.86 1.51 1.57
CA ARG A 281 10.91 2.35 2.77
C ARG A 281 9.52 2.83 3.14
N THR A 282 9.15 2.70 4.41
CA THR A 282 7.96 3.39 4.92
C THR A 282 8.19 4.89 4.87
N VAL A 283 7.18 5.63 4.43
CA VAL A 283 7.15 7.09 4.48
C VAL A 283 5.89 7.55 5.16
N ILE A 284 5.93 8.72 5.78
CA ILE A 284 4.74 9.50 6.10
C ILE A 284 4.65 10.65 5.10
N GLU A 285 3.52 10.76 4.42
CA GLU A 285 3.21 11.83 3.48
C GLU A 285 2.13 12.73 4.08
N LEU A 286 2.34 14.04 3.99
CA LEU A 286 1.31 15.05 4.18
C LEU A 286 1.02 15.71 2.84
N GLU A 287 -0.23 15.84 2.46
CA GLU A 287 -0.68 16.58 1.29
C GLU A 287 -1.75 17.59 1.69
N GLY A 288 -1.68 18.81 1.17
CA GLY A 288 -2.64 19.86 1.48
C GLY A 288 -2.16 21.24 1.07
N THR A 289 -2.77 22.29 1.61
CA THR A 289 -2.23 23.64 1.41
C THR A 289 -0.90 23.81 2.14
N CYS A 290 0.03 24.56 1.54
CA CYS A 290 1.36 24.78 2.14
C CYS A 290 1.29 25.44 3.52
N ALA A 291 0.32 26.34 3.72
CA ALA A 291 0.06 26.98 5.01
C ALA A 291 -0.43 26.00 6.09
N ALA A 292 -0.99 24.86 5.68
CA ALA A 292 -1.42 23.78 6.57
C ALA A 292 -0.33 22.73 6.78
N VAL A 293 0.36 22.30 5.72
CA VAL A 293 1.33 21.19 5.78
C VAL A 293 2.63 21.59 6.48
N GLN A 294 3.25 22.71 6.11
CA GLN A 294 4.58 23.07 6.61
C GLN A 294 4.66 23.22 8.14
N PRO A 295 3.67 23.84 8.82
CA PRO A 295 3.67 23.94 10.28
C PRO A 295 3.54 22.60 11.01
N LEU A 296 3.02 21.56 10.34
CA LEU A 296 2.82 20.23 10.92
C LEU A 296 4.06 19.34 10.81
N LEU A 297 5.08 19.72 10.04
CA LEU A 297 6.28 18.89 9.85
C LEU A 297 7.00 18.54 11.17
N PRO A 298 7.20 19.47 12.12
CA PRO A 298 7.81 19.11 13.41
C PRO A 298 6.95 18.13 14.22
N ALA A 299 5.62 18.23 14.12
CA ALA A 299 4.69 17.31 14.79
C ALA A 299 4.76 15.90 14.18
N VAL A 300 4.88 15.82 12.85
CA VAL A 300 5.09 14.57 12.12
C VAL A 300 6.40 13.91 12.54
N VAL A 301 7.51 14.66 12.56
CA VAL A 301 8.81 14.15 13.04
C VAL A 301 8.70 13.67 14.48
N ALA A 302 8.06 14.43 15.36
CA ALA A 302 7.89 14.02 16.76
C ALA A 302 7.04 12.76 16.95
N SER A 303 6.05 12.53 16.06
CA SER A 303 5.11 11.42 16.15
C SER A 303 5.63 10.13 15.51
N PHE A 304 6.41 10.28 14.43
CA PHE A 304 6.72 9.21 13.49
C PHE A 304 8.21 9.09 13.12
N GLY A 305 9.05 10.07 13.46
CA GLY A 305 10.50 10.08 13.21
C GLY A 305 11.29 9.17 14.14
#